data_AF-A0A7X7L2E9-F1
#
_entry.id   AF-A0A7X7L2E9-F1
#
_cell.length_a   1.000
_cell.length_b   1.000
_cell.length_c   1.000
_cell.angle_alpha   90.00
_cell.angle_beta   90.00
_cell.angle_gamma   90.00
#
_symmetry.space_group_name_H-M   'P 1'
#
loop_
_entity.id
_entity.type
_entity.pdbx_description
1 polymer ?
#
loop_
_entity_poly.entity_id
_entity_poly.type
_entity_poly.pdbx_seq_one_letter_code
_entity_poly.pdbx_strand_id
1 'polypeptide(L)' 'MTKVAFITLGCAKNQVDSEVMLGFLRAAGFVPVSDLSQAEVAV' A
#
# COMPACT_ATOMS: atom_id res chain seq x y z
N MET A 1 6.56 -2.11 13.59
CA MET A 1 5.93 -1.38 12.48
C MET A 1 5.15 -2.38 11.66
N THR A 2 3.88 -2.10 11.35
CA THR A 2 2.99 -3.04 10.65
C THR A 2 3.25 -3.02 9.15
N LYS A 3 3.44 -4.20 8.54
CA LYS A 3 3.67 -4.38 7.10
C LYS A 3 2.37 -4.48 6.34
N VAL A 4 2.19 -3.67 5.29
CA VAL A 4 0.94 -3.58 4.53
C VAL A 4 1.20 -3.81 3.04
N ALA A 5 0.49 -4.74 2.42
CA ALA A 5 0.43 -4.86 0.96
C ALA A 5 -0.72 -4.01 0.43
N PHE A 6 -0.43 -3.18 -0.58
CA PHE A 6 -1.44 -2.36 -1.25
C PHE A 6 -1.61 -2.86 -2.69
N ILE A 7 -2.76 -3.47 -2.98
CA ILE A 7 -3.10 -4.09 -4.25
C ILE A 7 -4.07 -3.18 -5.00
N THR A 8 -3.74 -2.85 -6.23
CA THR A 8 -4.63 -2.08 -7.10
C THR A 8 -5.21 -3.01 -8.16
N LEU A 9 -6.52 -2.96 -8.40
CA LEU A 9 -7.18 -3.77 -9.43
C LEU A 9 -7.05 -3.18 -10.86
N GLY A 10 -6.25 -2.12 -11.04
CA GLY A 10 -5.93 -1.55 -12.34
C GLY A 10 -7.00 -0.62 -12.92
N CYS A 11 -6.70 0.68 -12.92
CA CYS A 11 -7.32 1.73 -13.74
C CYS A 11 -6.42 2.97 -13.68
N ALA A 12 -6.40 3.83 -14.72
CA ALA A 12 -5.51 5.00 -14.77
C ALA A 12 -5.69 5.95 -13.56
N LYS A 13 -6.92 6.06 -13.03
CA LYS A 13 -7.21 6.82 -11.81
C LYS A 13 -6.61 6.17 -10.55
N ASN A 14 -6.64 4.84 -10.47
CA ASN A 14 -6.20 4.09 -9.30
C ASN A 14 -4.67 4.16 -9.10
N GLN A 15 -3.88 4.43 -10.15
CA GLN A 15 -2.42 4.57 -10.03
C GLN A 15 -2.02 5.82 -9.23
N VAL A 16 -2.61 6.97 -9.55
CA VAL A 16 -2.33 8.23 -8.84
C VAL A 16 -2.85 8.16 -7.40
N ASP A 17 -4.06 7.64 -7.20
CA ASP A 17 -4.64 7.47 -5.87
C ASP A 17 -3.81 6.51 -5.00
N SER A 18 -3.17 5.50 -5.60
CA SER A 18 -2.31 4.55 -4.87
C SER A 18 -1.01 5.19 -4.35
N GLU A 19 -0.39 6.09 -5.10
CA GLU A 19 0.81 6.80 -4.65
C GLU A 19 0.51 7.70 -3.45
N VAL A 20 -0.64 8.39 -3.50
CA VAL A 20 -1.13 9.23 -2.40
C VAL A 20 -1.39 8.37 -1.15
N MET A 21 -2.08 7.24 -1.30
CA MET A 21 -2.37 6.32 -0.20
C MET A 21 -1.09 5.71 0.40
N LEU A 22 -0.12 5.32 -0.42
CA LEU A 22 1.20 4.84 0.05
C LEU A 22 1.95 5.92 0.83
N GLY A 23 1.82 7.20 0.43
CA GLY A 23 2.35 8.34 1.16
C GLY A 23 1.77 8.45 2.57
N PHE A 24 0.43 8.36 2.69
CA PHE A 24 -0.24 8.39 4.00
C PHE A 24 0.14 7.21 4.89
N LEU A 25 0.24 5.99 4.33
CA LEU A 25 0.66 4.79 5.06
C LEU A 25 2.06 4.97 5.65
N ARG A 26 3.02 5.48 4.86
CA ARG A 26 4.38 5.76 5.34
C ARG A 26 4.39 6.84 6.43
N ALA A 27 3.63 7.93 6.23
CA ALA A 27 3.54 9.01 7.21
C ALA A 27 2.93 8.55 8.55
N ALA A 28 2.02 7.57 8.51
CA ALA A 28 1.43 6.94 9.69
C ALA A 28 2.31 5.83 10.32
N GLY A 29 3.50 5.54 9.76
CA GLY A 29 4.45 4.57 10.31
C GLY A 29 4.25 3.12 9.86
N PHE A 30 3.40 2.88 8.85
CA PHE A 30 3.28 1.58 8.19
C PHE A 30 4.44 1.35 7.22
N VAL A 31 4.72 0.07 6.96
CA VAL A 31 5.76 -0.36 6.02
C VAL A 31 5.08 -1.00 4.81
N PRO A 32 4.95 -0.30 3.67
CA PRO A 32 4.42 -0.89 2.46
C PRO A 32 5.34 -2.01 1.96
N VAL A 33 4.77 -3.17 1.65
CA VAL A 33 5.48 -4.32 1.08
C VAL A 33 4.85 -4.71 -0.25
N SER A 34 5.68 -5.11 -1.22
CA SER A 34 5.24 -5.60 -2.53
C SER A 34 4.97 -7.10 -2.54
N ASP A 35 5.54 -7.82 -1.57
CA ASP A 35 5.34 -9.26 -1.40
C ASP A 35 4.22 -9.51 -0.39
N LEU A 36 3.12 -10.08 -0.87
CA LEU A 36 1.95 -10.44 -0.06
C LEU A 36 2.30 -11.39 1.09
N SER A 37 3.30 -12.25 0.92
CA SER A 37 3.72 -13.19 1.98
C SER A 37 4.37 -12.49 3.19
N GLN A 38 4.79 -11.24 3.01
CA GLN A 38 5.44 -10.43 4.04
C GLN A 38 4.47 -9.45 4.71
N ALA A 39 3.21 -9.37 4.23
CA ALA A 39 2.23 -8.44 4.72
C ALA A 39 1.46 -9.00 5.93
N GLU A 40 1.21 -8.15 6.91
CA GLU A 40 0.30 -8.43 8.02
C GLU A 40 -1.14 -8.03 7.65
N VAL A 41 -1.30 -7.06 6.74
CA VAL A 41 -2.57 -6.54 6.23
C VAL A 41 -2.46 -6.35 4.72
N ALA A 42 -3.51 -6.70 3.96
CA ALA A 42 -3.62 -6.43 2.54
C ALA A 42 -4.87 -5.59 2.26
N VAL A 43 -4.73 -4.54 1.44
CA VAL A 43 -5.80 -3.63 1.01
C VAL A 43 -5.85 -3.58 -0.51
#